data_AF-A0A1A8S5H3-F1
#
_entry.id   AF-A0A1A8S5H3-F1
#
_cell.length_a   1.000
_cell.length_b   1.000
_cell.length_c   1.000
_cell.angle_alpha   90.00
_cell.angle_beta   90.00
_cell.angle_gamma   90.00
#
_symmetry.space_group_name_H-M   'P 1'
#
loop_
_entity.id
_entity.type
_entity.pdbx_description
1 polymer ?
#
loop_
_entity_poly.entity_id
_entity_poly.type
_entity_poly.pdbx_seq_one_letter_code
_entity_poly.pdbx_strand_id
1 'polypeptide(L)'
;YQDLPEKYWKKYQYATKFVQLIKSKTPKVTLYTKYAKVMLMENTPNADLEVCFYDGAKTHKTSELVRVVEKSGKSYTVKGEVGLSGLSPESRMYVELSEEGYSMCLSLEAAITAEEQRSTKKVPFFPITIGRRPASSDSPSTVPAPSQQLHPDAASPPKPPQITPSMISYDGSDFTTASLNKKCPPTQQEVVQNTGKVVKSIFVPNVGWASQLTSGEVWVQFNDGSQLVVQAGVSCITYTSPEGRITRYKENEKLPEH
;
A
#
# COMPACT_ATOMS: atom_id res chain seq x y z
N TYR A 1 -30.32 12.48 -15.39
CA TYR A 1 -29.07 12.45 -16.17
C TYR A 1 -29.36 12.77 -17.64
N GLN A 2 -30.34 12.12 -18.26
CA GLN A 2 -30.64 12.30 -19.69
C GLN A 2 -31.02 13.75 -20.05
N ASP A 3 -31.60 14.51 -19.14
CA ASP A 3 -31.99 15.91 -19.38
C ASP A 3 -30.91 16.94 -19.00
N LEU A 4 -29.70 16.51 -18.61
CA LEU A 4 -28.65 17.45 -18.19
C LEU A 4 -28.09 18.19 -19.41
N PRO A 5 -28.17 19.54 -19.47
CA PRO A 5 -27.63 20.30 -20.59
C PRO A 5 -26.12 20.10 -20.78
N GLU A 6 -25.67 20.03 -22.04
CA GLU A 6 -24.27 19.76 -22.41
C GLU A 6 -23.26 20.67 -21.72
N LYS A 7 -23.61 21.94 -21.52
CA LYS A 7 -22.79 22.93 -20.82
C LYS A 7 -22.37 22.51 -19.39
N TYR A 8 -23.09 21.58 -18.77
CA TYR A 8 -22.78 21.07 -17.43
C TYR A 8 -22.10 19.71 -17.43
N TRP A 9 -21.95 19.03 -18.57
CA TRP A 9 -21.41 17.67 -18.63
C TRP A 9 -20.00 17.57 -18.05
N LYS A 10 -19.11 18.52 -18.37
CA LYS A 10 -17.76 18.54 -17.80
C LYS A 10 -17.77 18.65 -16.26
N LYS A 11 -18.62 19.52 -15.71
CA LYS A 11 -18.76 19.68 -14.24
C LYS A 11 -19.28 18.39 -13.60
N TYR A 12 -20.26 17.75 -14.24
CA TYR A 12 -20.79 16.48 -13.79
C TYR A 12 -19.74 15.37 -13.84
N GLN A 13 -18.94 15.29 -14.92
CA GLN A 13 -17.82 14.34 -15.03
C GLN A 13 -16.80 14.50 -13.91
N TYR A 14 -16.45 15.74 -13.53
CA TYR A 14 -15.58 15.98 -12.38
C TYR A 14 -16.18 15.48 -11.07
N ALA A 15 -17.47 15.77 -10.83
CA ALA A 15 -18.17 15.27 -9.65
C ALA A 15 -18.18 13.73 -9.62
N THR A 16 -18.45 13.07 -10.74
CA THR A 16 -18.40 11.60 -10.85
C THR A 16 -17.03 11.04 -10.52
N LYS A 17 -15.96 11.61 -11.09
CA LYS A 17 -14.57 11.17 -10.79
C LYS A 17 -14.21 11.37 -9.32
N PHE A 18 -14.63 12.48 -8.74
CA PHE A 18 -14.40 12.78 -7.33
C PHE A 18 -15.13 11.81 -6.40
N VAL A 19 -16.41 11.54 -6.67
CA VAL A 19 -17.19 10.54 -5.92
C VAL A 19 -16.56 9.15 -6.06
N GLN A 20 -16.12 8.79 -7.27
CA GLN A 20 -15.45 7.49 -7.49
C GLN A 20 -14.15 7.37 -6.69
N LEU A 21 -13.35 8.45 -6.61
CA LEU A 21 -12.13 8.50 -5.81
C LEU A 21 -12.42 8.38 -4.31
N ILE A 22 -13.48 9.03 -3.81
CA ILE A 22 -13.87 8.88 -2.40
C ILE A 22 -14.29 7.44 -2.13
N LYS A 23 -15.11 6.85 -3.01
CA LYS A 23 -15.55 5.47 -2.87
C LYS A 23 -14.39 4.48 -2.83
N SER A 24 -13.35 4.66 -3.65
CA SER A 24 -12.16 3.79 -3.62
C SER A 24 -11.28 3.94 -2.38
N LYS A 25 -11.59 4.91 -1.51
CA LYS A 25 -10.92 5.16 -0.22
C LYS A 25 -11.84 5.02 0.99
N THR A 26 -13.08 4.59 0.77
CA THR A 26 -14.09 4.46 1.83
C THR A 26 -14.36 2.96 2.07
N PRO A 27 -13.92 2.40 3.21
CA PRO A 27 -14.17 0.99 3.51
C PRO A 27 -15.65 0.69 3.68
N LYS A 28 -16.15 -0.26 2.91
CA LYS A 28 -17.50 -0.85 3.01
C LYS A 28 -17.51 -2.03 3.98
N VAL A 29 -16.54 -2.94 3.84
CA VAL A 29 -16.34 -4.09 4.73
C VAL A 29 -14.93 -4.05 5.30
N THR A 30 -14.81 -4.05 6.63
CA THR A 30 -13.54 -4.24 7.34
C THR A 30 -13.53 -5.59 8.02
N LEU A 31 -12.57 -6.44 7.69
CA LEU A 31 -12.37 -7.76 8.27
C LEU A 31 -11.01 -7.84 8.97
N TYR A 32 -10.99 -8.13 10.26
CA TYR A 32 -9.77 -8.46 10.98
C TYR A 32 -9.54 -9.97 10.92
N THR A 33 -8.46 -10.37 10.24
CA THR A 33 -7.98 -11.75 10.21
C THR A 33 -6.88 -11.94 11.26
N LYS A 34 -6.32 -13.15 11.33
CA LYS A 34 -5.16 -13.46 12.17
C LYS A 34 -3.91 -12.66 11.79
N TYR A 35 -3.77 -12.30 10.50
CA TYR A 35 -2.53 -11.70 9.97
C TYR A 35 -2.68 -10.24 9.56
N ALA A 36 -3.91 -9.79 9.27
CA ALA A 36 -4.13 -8.47 8.70
C ALA A 36 -5.51 -7.88 8.98
N LYS A 37 -5.59 -6.56 8.76
CA LYS A 37 -6.85 -5.84 8.57
C LYS A 37 -7.13 -5.73 7.07
N VAL A 38 -8.18 -6.38 6.59
CA VAL A 38 -8.65 -6.36 5.21
C VAL A 38 -9.78 -5.32 5.08
N MET A 39 -9.73 -4.48 4.05
CA MET A 39 -10.69 -3.40 3.81
C MET A 39 -11.16 -3.44 2.35
N LEU A 40 -12.40 -3.87 2.13
CA LEU A 40 -13.09 -3.81 0.84
C LEU A 40 -13.79 -2.46 0.72
N MET A 41 -13.57 -1.75 -0.39
CA MET A 41 -14.01 -0.37 -0.58
C MET A 41 -15.40 -0.24 -1.25
N GLU A 42 -15.98 0.95 -1.25
CA GLU A 42 -17.33 1.28 -1.77
C GLU A 42 -17.44 1.36 -3.31
N ASN A 43 -16.34 1.24 -4.06
CA ASN A 43 -16.30 1.46 -5.51
C ASN A 43 -16.74 0.25 -6.37
N THR A 44 -17.75 -0.49 -5.91
CA THR A 44 -18.46 -1.58 -6.63
C THR A 44 -18.88 -1.13 -8.06
N PRO A 45 -18.85 -2.01 -9.09
CA PRO A 45 -18.58 -3.46 -9.06
C PRO A 45 -17.11 -3.85 -8.92
N ASN A 46 -16.20 -2.93 -9.23
CA ASN A 46 -14.76 -3.17 -9.18
C ASN A 46 -14.18 -2.58 -7.89
N ALA A 47 -14.66 -3.09 -6.76
CA ALA A 47 -14.26 -2.59 -5.44
C ALA A 47 -12.75 -2.77 -5.22
N ASP A 48 -12.10 -1.69 -4.78
CA ASP A 48 -10.70 -1.74 -4.39
C ASP A 48 -10.57 -2.50 -3.08
N LEU A 49 -9.39 -3.10 -2.88
CA LEU A 49 -9.04 -3.81 -1.66
C LEU A 49 -7.74 -3.24 -1.10
N GLU A 50 -7.74 -2.92 0.19
CA GLU A 50 -6.54 -2.62 0.94
C GLU A 50 -6.37 -3.62 2.08
N VAL A 51 -5.18 -4.19 2.20
CA VAL A 51 -4.84 -5.11 3.29
C VAL A 51 -3.63 -4.57 4.03
N CYS A 52 -3.81 -4.31 5.32
CA CYS A 52 -2.74 -3.87 6.22
C CYS A 52 -2.35 -5.03 7.13
N PHE A 53 -1.19 -5.63 6.86
CA PHE A 53 -0.66 -6.73 7.65
C PHE A 53 -0.09 -6.22 8.96
N TYR A 54 -0.21 -7.02 10.02
CA TYR A 54 0.23 -6.61 11.36
C TYR A 54 1.76 -6.53 11.50
N ASP A 55 2.50 -7.13 10.57
CA ASP A 55 3.96 -7.05 10.46
C ASP A 55 4.46 -5.79 9.73
N GLY A 56 3.55 -4.91 9.31
CA GLY A 56 3.85 -3.64 8.64
C GLY A 56 3.77 -3.69 7.12
N ALA A 57 3.63 -4.87 6.50
CA ALA A 57 3.40 -4.96 5.06
C ALA A 57 1.99 -4.47 4.68
N LYS A 58 1.84 -4.05 3.43
CA LYS A 58 0.55 -3.58 2.89
C LYS A 58 0.36 -4.04 1.46
N THR A 59 -0.87 -4.39 1.10
CA THR A 59 -1.26 -4.59 -0.30
C THR A 59 -2.42 -3.65 -0.66
N HIS A 60 -2.43 -3.25 -1.92
CA HIS A 60 -3.52 -2.48 -2.51
C HIS A 60 -3.83 -3.07 -3.88
N LYS A 61 -5.04 -3.58 -4.05
CA LYS A 61 -5.54 -4.15 -5.30
C LYS A 61 -6.66 -3.28 -5.84
N THR A 62 -6.55 -2.95 -7.12
CA THR A 62 -7.62 -2.34 -7.92
C THR A 62 -7.97 -3.29 -9.06
N SER A 63 -8.91 -2.91 -9.93
CA SER A 63 -9.20 -3.67 -11.15
C SER A 63 -8.02 -3.77 -12.13
N GLU A 64 -7.05 -2.85 -12.03
CA GLU A 64 -5.96 -2.73 -13.02
C GLU A 64 -4.60 -3.18 -12.48
N LEU A 65 -4.35 -2.97 -11.19
CA LEU A 65 -3.05 -3.19 -10.59
C LEU A 65 -3.12 -3.82 -9.20
N VAL A 66 -2.05 -4.51 -8.86
CA VAL A 66 -1.74 -4.93 -7.49
C VAL A 66 -0.45 -4.23 -7.08
N ARG A 67 -0.47 -3.60 -5.92
CA ARG A 67 0.70 -3.01 -5.29
C ARG A 67 0.97 -3.69 -3.97
N VAL A 68 2.20 -4.15 -3.78
CA VAL A 68 2.71 -4.71 -2.53
C VAL A 68 3.74 -3.76 -1.95
N VAL A 69 3.64 -3.47 -0.67
CA VAL A 69 4.64 -2.74 0.12
C VAL A 69 5.11 -3.71 1.20
N GLU A 70 6.35 -4.16 1.09
CA GLU A 70 6.96 -5.04 2.08
C GLU A 70 7.22 -4.26 3.38
N LYS A 71 7.38 -4.98 4.50
CA LYS A 71 7.77 -4.41 5.81
C LYS A 71 9.09 -3.62 5.76
N SER A 72 9.94 -3.90 4.77
CA SER A 72 11.18 -3.15 4.50
C SER A 72 10.93 -1.74 3.95
N GLY A 73 9.70 -1.44 3.53
CA GLY A 73 9.33 -0.23 2.80
C GLY A 73 9.50 -0.35 1.27
N LYS A 74 10.13 -1.43 0.79
CA LYS A 74 10.24 -1.69 -0.65
C LYS A 74 8.85 -1.96 -1.24
N SER A 75 8.57 -1.39 -2.41
CA SER A 75 7.28 -1.58 -3.06
C SER A 75 7.36 -2.09 -4.48
N TYR A 76 6.40 -2.95 -4.84
CA TYR A 76 6.24 -3.54 -6.16
C TYR A 76 4.86 -3.23 -6.68
N THR A 77 4.76 -2.86 -7.94
CA THR A 77 3.47 -2.68 -8.62
C THR A 77 3.44 -3.55 -9.87
N VAL A 78 2.41 -4.36 -10.00
CA VAL A 78 2.21 -5.28 -11.11
C VAL A 78 0.86 -4.99 -11.75
N LYS A 79 0.84 -5.01 -13.09
CA LYS A 79 -0.38 -4.87 -13.88
C LYS A 79 -0.71 -6.23 -14.50
N GLY A 80 -1.92 -6.72 -14.27
CA GLY A 80 -2.37 -8.03 -14.72
C GLY A 80 -1.67 -9.22 -14.04
N GLU A 81 -2.06 -10.43 -14.41
CA GLU A 81 -1.60 -11.67 -13.77
C GLU A 81 -0.15 -12.03 -14.10
N VAL A 82 0.32 -11.68 -15.29
CA VAL A 82 1.67 -12.02 -15.78
C VAL A 82 2.77 -11.51 -14.82
N GLY A 83 2.58 -10.30 -14.27
CA GLY A 83 3.54 -9.69 -13.36
C GLY A 83 3.60 -10.33 -11.96
N LEU A 84 2.59 -11.11 -11.56
CA LEU A 84 2.54 -11.76 -10.24
C LEU A 84 3.60 -12.85 -10.10
N SER A 85 3.94 -13.53 -11.21
CA SER A 85 4.95 -14.59 -11.23
C SER A 85 6.35 -14.07 -10.85
N GLY A 86 6.68 -12.83 -11.27
CA GLY A 86 7.97 -12.19 -11.04
C GLY A 86 8.16 -11.61 -9.63
N LEU A 87 7.15 -11.69 -8.75
CA LEU A 87 7.28 -11.25 -7.37
C LEU A 87 8.16 -12.21 -6.54
N SER A 88 8.77 -11.68 -5.48
CA SER A 88 9.46 -12.49 -4.48
C SER A 88 8.48 -13.47 -3.81
N PRO A 89 8.93 -14.62 -3.28
CA PRO A 89 8.06 -15.55 -2.56
C PRO A 89 7.31 -14.90 -1.40
N GLU A 90 7.96 -13.98 -0.67
CA GLU A 90 7.35 -13.21 0.42
C GLU A 90 6.26 -12.25 -0.11
N SER A 91 6.53 -11.48 -1.17
CA SER A 91 5.52 -10.62 -1.80
C SER A 91 4.33 -11.42 -2.33
N ARG A 92 4.56 -12.63 -2.87
CA ARG A 92 3.51 -13.51 -3.35
C ARG A 92 2.60 -14.01 -2.22
N MET A 93 3.17 -14.36 -1.07
CA MET A 93 2.41 -14.75 0.12
C MET A 93 1.45 -13.63 0.57
N TYR A 94 1.89 -12.36 0.55
CA TYR A 94 1.00 -11.24 0.87
C TYR A 94 -0.14 -11.09 -0.14
N VAL A 95 0.12 -11.31 -1.43
CA VAL A 95 -0.93 -11.28 -2.46
C VAL A 95 -1.94 -12.40 -2.23
N GLU A 96 -1.49 -13.64 -1.98
CA GLU A 96 -2.38 -14.79 -1.72
C GLU A 96 -3.29 -14.55 -0.51
N LEU A 97 -2.73 -14.09 0.62
CA LEU A 97 -3.51 -13.73 1.81
C LEU A 97 -4.49 -12.58 1.53
N SER A 98 -4.14 -11.67 0.62
CA SER A 98 -5.04 -10.59 0.22
C SER A 98 -6.21 -11.11 -0.62
N GLU A 99 -5.98 -12.06 -1.52
CA GLU A 99 -7.03 -12.69 -2.32
C GLU A 99 -7.99 -13.53 -1.46
N GLU A 100 -7.47 -14.25 -0.47
CA GLU A 100 -8.30 -14.96 0.50
C GLU A 100 -9.20 -13.97 1.27
N GLY A 101 -8.61 -12.88 1.77
CA GLY A 101 -9.34 -11.79 2.42
C GLY A 101 -10.40 -11.15 1.51
N TYR A 102 -10.08 -10.97 0.23
CA TYR A 102 -11.00 -10.43 -0.78
C TYR A 102 -12.23 -11.32 -0.95
N SER A 103 -12.02 -12.63 -1.16
CA SER A 103 -13.08 -13.61 -1.35
C SER A 103 -14.01 -13.68 -0.13
N MET A 104 -13.45 -13.64 1.08
CA MET A 104 -14.23 -13.57 2.31
C MET A 104 -15.07 -12.29 2.40
N CYS A 105 -14.47 -11.13 2.15
CA CYS A 105 -15.19 -9.86 2.19
C CYS A 105 -16.33 -9.79 1.19
N LEU A 106 -16.15 -10.33 -0.04
CA LEU A 106 -17.22 -10.41 -1.04
C LEU A 106 -18.37 -11.33 -0.58
N SER A 107 -18.03 -12.48 0.01
CA SER A 107 -19.04 -13.41 0.54
C SER A 107 -19.85 -12.78 1.67
N LEU A 108 -19.19 -12.04 2.56
CA LEU A 108 -19.84 -11.27 3.63
C LEU A 108 -20.70 -10.14 3.08
N GLU A 109 -20.19 -9.37 2.11
CA GLU A 109 -20.94 -8.32 1.43
C GLU A 109 -22.23 -8.88 0.83
N ALA A 110 -22.15 -9.98 0.09
CA ALA A 110 -23.31 -10.62 -0.53
C ALA A 110 -24.35 -11.09 0.50
N ALA A 111 -23.91 -11.76 1.57
CA ALA A 111 -24.80 -12.24 2.63
C ALA A 111 -25.51 -11.09 3.37
N ILE A 112 -24.77 -10.04 3.71
CA ILE A 112 -25.31 -8.86 4.42
C ILE A 112 -26.25 -8.07 3.50
N THR A 113 -25.89 -7.90 2.23
CA THR A 113 -26.74 -7.23 1.24
C THR A 113 -28.06 -7.97 1.05
N ALA A 114 -28.04 -9.31 1.01
CA ALA A 114 -29.27 -10.11 0.94
C ALA A 114 -30.17 -9.91 2.15
N GLU A 115 -29.59 -9.79 3.36
CA GLU A 115 -30.35 -9.53 4.58
C GLU A 115 -30.87 -8.09 4.66
N GLU A 116 -30.08 -7.11 4.20
CA GLU A 116 -30.50 -5.71 4.06
C GLU A 116 -31.73 -5.58 3.14
N GLN A 117 -31.73 -6.30 2.01
CA GLN A 117 -32.86 -6.33 1.08
C GLN A 117 -34.12 -6.99 1.67
N ARG A 118 -33.96 -7.95 2.58
CA ARG A 118 -35.07 -8.63 3.26
C ARG A 118 -35.64 -7.80 4.42
N SER A 119 -34.84 -6.89 4.98
CA SER A 119 -35.26 -6.03 6.06
C SER A 119 -36.38 -5.07 5.61
N THR A 120 -37.50 -5.08 6.34
CA THR A 120 -38.58 -4.11 6.14
C THR A 120 -38.21 -2.70 6.60
N LYS A 121 -37.12 -2.57 7.37
CA LYS A 121 -36.57 -1.30 7.83
C LYS A 121 -35.50 -0.84 6.85
N LYS A 122 -35.64 0.38 6.32
CA LYS A 122 -34.68 1.05 5.42
C LYS A 122 -33.45 1.57 6.19
N VAL A 123 -32.78 0.70 6.95
CA VAL A 123 -31.55 1.03 7.67
C VAL A 123 -30.39 0.42 6.89
N PRO A 124 -29.37 1.20 6.50
CA PRO A 124 -28.21 0.66 5.81
C PRO A 124 -27.39 -0.23 6.75
N PHE A 125 -26.90 -1.36 6.26
CA PHE A 125 -26.06 -2.30 7.03
C PHE A 125 -24.56 -2.05 6.85
N PHE A 126 -24.19 -1.23 5.87
CA PHE A 126 -22.81 -0.82 5.63
C PHE A 126 -22.56 0.62 6.13
N PRO A 127 -21.33 0.93 6.57
CA PRO A 127 -20.17 0.03 6.62
C PRO A 127 -20.23 -0.98 7.78
N ILE A 128 -19.56 -2.12 7.62
CA ILE A 128 -19.46 -3.15 8.68
C ILE A 128 -18.00 -3.46 9.05
N THR A 129 -17.78 -3.75 10.33
CA THR A 129 -16.49 -4.23 10.84
C THR A 129 -16.67 -5.57 11.54
N ILE A 130 -15.87 -6.56 11.16
CA ILE A 130 -15.93 -7.93 11.65
C ILE A 130 -14.60 -8.30 12.29
N GLY A 131 -14.67 -8.83 13.51
CA GLY A 131 -13.49 -9.17 14.31
C GLY A 131 -12.80 -7.95 14.92
N ARG A 132 -11.67 -8.19 15.56
CA ARG A 132 -10.81 -7.18 16.18
C ARG A 132 -9.35 -7.58 15.97
N ARG A 133 -8.44 -6.59 16.00
CA ARG A 133 -7.00 -6.86 15.95
C ARG A 133 -6.61 -7.83 17.08
N PRO A 134 -5.89 -8.93 16.79
CA PRO A 134 -5.37 -9.81 17.81
C PRO A 134 -4.47 -9.04 18.80
N ALA A 135 -4.56 -9.37 20.09
CA ALA A 135 -3.61 -8.86 21.07
C ALA A 135 -2.22 -9.44 20.77
N SER A 136 -1.21 -8.60 20.67
CA SER A 136 0.19 -9.07 20.57
C SER A 136 0.54 -9.82 21.84
N SER A 137 0.91 -11.10 21.72
CA SER A 137 1.35 -11.92 22.86
C SER A 137 2.69 -11.49 23.48
N ASP A 138 3.26 -10.36 23.06
CA ASP A 138 4.46 -9.78 23.67
C ASP A 138 4.08 -8.88 24.85
N SER A 139 3.77 -9.52 25.96
CA SER A 139 3.93 -8.90 27.28
C SER A 139 4.64 -9.91 28.18
N PRO A 140 5.86 -9.63 28.67
CA PRO A 140 6.39 -10.38 29.80
C PRO A 140 5.50 -10.06 31.00
N SER A 141 4.82 -11.10 31.48
CA SER A 141 4.06 -11.18 32.71
C SER A 141 4.54 -10.19 33.77
N THR A 142 3.75 -9.13 34.02
CA THR A 142 3.97 -8.26 35.17
C THR A 142 3.74 -9.09 36.43
N VAL A 143 4.78 -9.20 37.24
CA VAL A 143 4.77 -9.83 38.57
C VAL A 143 3.58 -9.30 39.38
N PRO A 144 2.82 -10.13 40.11
CA PRO A 144 1.79 -9.61 41.01
C PRO A 144 2.48 -8.90 42.17
N ALA A 145 2.27 -7.59 42.31
CA ALA A 145 2.69 -6.85 43.49
C ALA A 145 1.93 -7.38 44.73
N PRO A 146 2.59 -7.55 45.88
CA PRO A 146 1.94 -8.08 47.07
C PRO A 146 0.96 -7.06 47.64
N SER A 147 -0.20 -7.57 48.01
CA SER A 147 -1.24 -6.93 48.79
C SER A 147 -0.69 -6.36 50.09
N GLN A 148 -0.85 -5.04 50.29
CA GLN A 148 -0.78 -4.43 51.61
C GLN A 148 -2.12 -3.77 51.97
N GLN A 149 -2.43 -3.95 53.25
CA GLN A 149 -3.73 -3.89 53.89
C GLN A 149 -4.25 -2.47 54.12
N LEU A 150 -5.58 -2.36 54.05
CA LEU A 150 -6.53 -1.53 54.81
C LEU A 150 -5.96 -0.53 55.84
N HIS A 151 -6.35 0.75 55.70
CA HIS A 151 -6.79 1.61 56.81
C HIS A 151 -7.87 2.61 56.33
N PRO A 152 -8.83 3.03 57.19
CA PRO A 152 -10.07 3.69 56.79
C PRO A 152 -10.09 5.23 57.01
N ASP A 153 -11.09 5.85 56.40
CA ASP A 153 -11.67 7.19 56.61
C ASP A 153 -10.87 8.46 56.25
N ALA A 154 -11.32 9.13 55.18
CA ALA A 154 -11.91 10.48 55.27
C ALA A 154 -12.53 10.89 53.92
N ALA A 155 -13.74 11.45 53.99
CA ALA A 155 -14.63 11.78 52.89
C ALA A 155 -14.12 12.91 51.97
N SER A 156 -14.34 12.76 50.65
CA SER A 156 -14.44 13.86 49.68
C SER A 156 -15.29 13.41 48.47
N PRO A 157 -16.14 14.30 47.91
CA PRO A 157 -17.14 13.91 46.90
C PRO A 157 -16.52 13.61 45.52
N PRO A 158 -17.17 12.78 44.69
CA PRO A 158 -16.62 12.38 43.40
C PRO A 158 -16.73 13.53 42.39
N LYS A 159 -15.59 13.91 41.81
CA LYS A 159 -15.53 14.80 40.64
C LYS A 159 -16.07 14.02 39.43
N PRO A 160 -16.95 14.60 38.58
CA PRO A 160 -17.47 13.92 37.41
C PRO A 160 -16.33 13.58 36.43
N PRO A 161 -16.39 12.44 35.71
CA PRO A 161 -15.36 12.09 34.75
C PRO A 161 -15.34 13.12 33.63
N GLN A 162 -14.24 13.88 33.53
CA GLN A 162 -13.97 14.67 32.34
C GLN A 162 -13.68 13.70 31.20
N ILE A 163 -14.70 13.44 30.38
CA ILE A 163 -14.55 12.79 29.09
C ILE A 163 -13.77 13.77 28.22
N THR A 164 -12.45 13.66 28.22
CA THR A 164 -11.64 14.23 27.16
C THR A 164 -11.84 13.35 25.93
N PRO A 165 -12.41 13.85 24.82
CA PRO A 165 -12.40 13.10 23.58
C PRO A 165 -10.93 13.01 23.13
N SER A 166 -10.32 11.85 23.33
CA SER A 166 -9.05 11.53 22.68
C SER A 166 -9.31 11.53 21.18
N MET A 167 -8.98 12.64 20.52
CA MET A 167 -8.86 12.65 19.07
C MET A 167 -7.79 11.63 18.72
N ILE A 168 -8.22 10.51 18.15
CA ILE A 168 -7.37 9.70 17.31
C ILE A 168 -6.81 10.61 16.23
N SER A 169 -5.52 10.96 16.33
CA SER A 169 -4.85 11.65 15.24
C SER A 169 -4.85 10.68 14.05
N TYR A 170 -5.58 11.02 13.00
CA TYR A 170 -5.32 10.47 11.69
C TYR A 170 -3.92 10.93 11.32
N ASP A 171 -2.96 10.01 11.31
CA ASP A 171 -1.73 10.17 10.55
C ASP A 171 -2.10 10.03 9.07
N GLY A 172 -2.67 11.12 8.54
CA GLY A 172 -2.66 11.37 7.11
C GLY A 172 -1.22 11.58 6.73
N SER A 173 -0.53 10.50 6.36
CA SER A 173 0.79 10.59 5.75
C SER A 173 0.64 11.30 4.40
N ASP A 174 0.81 12.61 4.46
CA ASP A 174 1.05 13.47 3.32
C ASP A 174 2.36 13.04 2.65
N PHE A 175 2.26 12.64 1.40
CA PHE A 175 3.39 12.33 0.55
C PHE A 175 4.14 13.63 0.21
N THR A 176 5.18 13.98 0.98
CA THR A 176 6.20 14.96 0.56
C THR A 176 7.59 14.55 1.03
N THR A 177 8.46 14.17 0.09
CA THR A 177 9.90 13.96 0.34
C THR A 177 10.64 15.27 0.11
N ALA A 178 10.96 16.00 1.18
CA ALA A 178 11.92 17.09 1.14
C ALA A 178 13.27 16.60 1.69
N SER A 179 14.26 16.55 0.81
CA SER A 179 15.65 16.17 1.09
C SER A 179 16.34 17.22 1.95
N LEU A 180 16.97 16.83 3.05
CA LEU A 180 17.96 17.66 3.75
C LEU A 180 19.26 16.87 3.97
N ASN A 181 20.29 17.35 3.27
CA ASN A 181 21.67 16.92 3.35
C ASN A 181 22.26 17.14 4.76
N LYS A 182 23.02 16.18 5.26
CA LYS A 182 24.09 16.42 6.23
C LYS A 182 25.36 15.67 5.80
N LYS A 183 26.43 16.45 5.60
CA LYS A 183 27.80 16.00 5.28
C LYS A 183 28.55 15.58 6.53
N CYS A 184 29.44 14.57 6.42
CA CYS A 184 30.74 14.45 7.13
C CYS A 184 31.58 13.27 6.53
N PRO A 185 32.90 13.18 6.82
CA PRO A 185 34.00 13.08 5.81
C PRO A 185 34.55 11.66 5.53
N PRO A 186 35.53 11.49 4.60
CA PRO A 186 35.79 10.21 3.95
C PRO A 186 36.95 9.43 4.58
N THR A 187 36.88 8.11 4.61
CA THR A 187 38.08 7.26 4.72
C THR A 187 37.90 5.90 4.05
N GLN A 188 38.81 5.65 3.10
CA GLN A 188 39.32 4.39 2.56
C GLN A 188 38.48 3.52 1.61
N GLN A 189 39.18 3.20 0.52
CA GLN A 189 38.80 2.48 -0.68
C GLN A 189 38.39 1.04 -0.39
N GLU A 190 37.21 0.66 -0.86
CA GLU A 190 36.95 -0.69 -1.36
C GLU A 190 36.04 -0.56 -2.60
N VAL A 191 36.50 -1.13 -3.71
CA VAL A 191 35.76 -1.18 -4.98
C VAL A 191 34.66 -2.22 -4.82
N VAL A 192 33.58 -1.83 -4.17
CA VAL A 192 32.29 -2.52 -4.27
C VAL A 192 31.40 -1.61 -5.10
N GLN A 193 30.96 -2.13 -6.25
CA GLN A 193 29.92 -1.49 -7.05
C GLN A 193 28.75 -1.20 -6.13
N ASN A 194 28.59 0.06 -5.72
CA ASN A 194 27.53 0.51 -4.85
C ASN A 194 26.23 0.50 -5.64
N THR A 195 25.68 -0.69 -5.88
CA THR A 195 24.33 -0.82 -6.41
C THR A 195 23.40 -0.32 -5.32
N GLY A 196 22.79 0.84 -5.55
CA GLY A 196 21.85 1.43 -4.60
C GLY A 196 20.79 0.41 -4.18
N LYS A 197 20.18 0.57 -3.01
CA LYS A 197 19.09 -0.33 -2.61
C LYS A 197 17.86 -0.03 -3.47
N VAL A 198 17.20 -1.04 -4.02
CA VAL A 198 15.96 -0.84 -4.80
C VAL A 198 14.83 -0.42 -3.86
N VAL A 199 14.19 0.71 -4.17
CA VAL A 199 13.10 1.30 -3.37
C VAL A 199 11.74 0.96 -3.96
N LYS A 200 11.61 1.09 -5.28
CA LYS A 200 10.35 0.90 -5.99
C LYS A 200 10.58 0.12 -7.27
N SER A 201 9.74 -0.87 -7.53
CA SER A 201 9.76 -1.65 -8.76
C SER A 201 8.37 -1.71 -9.39
N ILE A 202 8.30 -1.64 -10.71
CA ILE A 202 7.07 -1.80 -11.47
C ILE A 202 7.30 -2.79 -12.61
N PHE A 203 6.37 -3.74 -12.77
CA PHE A 203 6.35 -4.62 -13.93
C PHE A 203 5.52 -4.00 -15.05
N VAL A 204 6.13 -3.91 -16.24
CA VAL A 204 5.49 -3.42 -17.46
C VAL A 204 5.38 -4.58 -18.45
N PRO A 205 4.15 -4.99 -18.83
CA PRO A 205 3.95 -6.06 -19.81
C PRO A 205 4.75 -5.82 -21.10
N ASN A 206 5.31 -6.89 -21.68
CA ASN A 206 6.17 -6.90 -22.87
C ASN A 206 7.52 -6.18 -22.74
N VAL A 207 7.72 -5.37 -21.69
CA VAL A 207 9.00 -4.69 -21.43
C VAL A 207 9.79 -5.47 -20.38
N GLY A 208 9.28 -5.57 -19.15
CA GLY A 208 9.96 -6.19 -18.01
C GLY A 208 9.87 -5.35 -16.73
N TRP A 209 10.87 -5.43 -15.87
CA TRP A 209 10.91 -4.73 -14.58
C TRP A 209 11.62 -3.39 -14.68
N ALA A 210 10.98 -2.31 -14.25
CA ALA A 210 11.64 -1.02 -14.01
C ALA A 210 11.77 -0.78 -12.51
N SER A 211 12.99 -0.55 -12.04
CA SER A 211 13.36 -0.43 -10.63
C SER A 211 14.08 0.89 -10.38
N GLN A 212 13.64 1.62 -9.36
CA GLN A 212 14.28 2.84 -8.89
C GLN A 212 15.12 2.53 -7.65
N LEU A 213 16.37 3.00 -7.67
CA LEU A 213 17.36 2.83 -6.61
C LEU A 213 17.34 4.03 -5.66
N THR A 214 17.85 3.86 -4.44
CA THR A 214 17.99 4.97 -3.46
C THR A 214 18.89 6.10 -3.95
N SER A 215 19.80 5.80 -4.89
CA SER A 215 20.67 6.77 -5.57
C SER A 215 19.90 7.67 -6.55
N GLY A 216 18.64 7.34 -6.87
CA GLY A 216 17.84 7.99 -7.91
C GLY A 216 18.01 7.34 -9.29
N GLU A 217 18.92 6.38 -9.43
CA GLU A 217 19.15 5.64 -10.68
C GLU A 217 17.93 4.78 -11.02
N VAL A 218 17.67 4.63 -12.32
CA VAL A 218 16.58 3.79 -12.85
C VAL A 218 17.19 2.62 -13.61
N TRP A 219 16.86 1.41 -13.20
CA TRP A 219 17.29 0.16 -13.82
C TRP A 219 16.09 -0.55 -14.44
N VAL A 220 16.18 -0.85 -15.73
CA VAL A 220 15.19 -1.63 -16.48
C VAL A 220 15.81 -2.98 -16.80
N GLN A 221 15.15 -4.06 -16.39
CA GLN A 221 15.47 -5.42 -16.80
C GLN A 221 14.39 -5.88 -17.79
N PHE A 222 14.80 -6.09 -19.04
CA PHE A 222 13.88 -6.50 -20.09
C PHE A 222 13.60 -8.00 -20.02
N ASN A 223 12.47 -8.41 -20.60
CA ASN A 223 12.05 -9.82 -20.63
C ASN A 223 13.00 -10.72 -21.44
N ASP A 224 13.76 -10.16 -22.38
CA ASP A 224 14.78 -10.86 -23.19
C ASP A 224 16.13 -11.03 -22.46
N GLY A 225 16.23 -10.55 -21.21
CA GLY A 225 17.45 -10.60 -20.40
C GLY A 225 18.37 -9.40 -20.56
N SER A 226 18.11 -8.52 -21.53
CA SER A 226 18.85 -7.26 -21.67
C SER A 226 18.54 -6.30 -20.52
N GLN A 227 19.41 -5.32 -20.30
CA GLN A 227 19.31 -4.38 -19.18
C GLN A 227 19.60 -2.95 -19.63
N LEU A 228 18.91 -1.98 -19.05
CA LEU A 228 19.14 -0.55 -19.24
C LEU A 228 19.33 0.12 -17.87
N VAL A 229 20.39 0.88 -17.71
CA VAL A 229 20.64 1.69 -16.50
C VAL A 229 20.72 3.15 -16.90
N VAL A 230 19.82 3.96 -16.35
CA VAL A 230 19.85 5.43 -16.43
C VAL A 230 20.44 5.95 -15.13
N GLN A 231 21.61 6.57 -15.22
CA GLN A 231 22.31 7.07 -14.05
C GLN A 231 21.72 8.41 -13.59
N ALA A 232 21.62 8.59 -12.27
CA ALA A 232 21.13 9.84 -11.69
C ALA A 232 22.19 10.95 -11.81
N GLY A 233 21.77 12.14 -12.24
CA GLY A 233 22.64 13.32 -12.30
C GLY A 233 23.62 13.36 -13.46
N VAL A 234 23.60 12.37 -14.36
CA VAL A 234 24.36 12.38 -15.61
C VAL A 234 23.44 11.99 -16.77
N SER A 235 23.57 12.65 -17.92
CA SER A 235 22.83 12.32 -19.15
C SER A 235 23.50 11.13 -19.86
N CYS A 236 23.54 9.99 -19.16
CA CYS A 236 24.20 8.76 -19.59
C CYS A 236 23.28 7.56 -19.40
N ILE A 237 23.20 6.73 -20.44
CA ILE A 237 22.43 5.49 -20.48
C ILE A 237 23.39 4.34 -20.73
N THR A 238 23.32 3.28 -19.93
CA THR A 238 24.09 2.06 -20.15
C THR A 238 23.13 0.94 -20.53
N TYR A 239 23.29 0.39 -21.73
CA TYR A 239 22.57 -0.78 -22.20
C TYR A 239 23.48 -2.01 -22.09
N THR A 240 22.94 -3.13 -21.64
CA THR A 240 23.61 -4.44 -21.66
C THR A 240 22.74 -5.39 -22.47
N SER A 241 23.27 -5.90 -23.58
CA SER A 241 22.55 -6.87 -24.42
C SER A 241 22.35 -8.20 -23.71
N PRO A 242 21.45 -9.09 -24.20
CA PRO A 242 21.26 -10.42 -23.63
C PRO A 242 22.56 -11.26 -23.59
N GLU A 243 23.46 -11.01 -24.54
CA GLU A 243 24.78 -11.65 -24.66
C GLU A 243 25.84 -11.01 -23.74
N GLY A 244 25.44 -10.05 -22.91
CA GLY A 244 26.32 -9.35 -21.95
C GLY A 244 27.15 -8.22 -22.54
N ARG A 245 26.88 -7.77 -23.78
CA ARG A 245 27.62 -6.64 -24.38
C ARG A 245 27.11 -5.33 -23.80
N ILE A 246 28.02 -4.53 -23.24
CA ILE A 246 27.69 -3.25 -22.61
C ILE A 246 27.95 -2.11 -23.60
N THR A 247 26.93 -1.32 -23.90
CA THR A 247 27.01 -0.11 -24.70
C THR A 247 26.59 1.09 -23.86
N ARG A 248 27.40 2.15 -23.84
CA ARG A 248 27.12 3.36 -23.07
C ARG A 248 26.86 4.52 -24.01
N TYR A 249 25.67 5.09 -23.92
CA TYR A 249 25.22 6.22 -24.72
C TYR A 249 25.22 7.50 -23.88
N LYS A 250 25.79 8.58 -24.42
CA LYS A 250 25.68 9.93 -23.85
C LYS A 250 24.62 10.76 -24.59
N GLU A 251 24.19 11.87 -24.01
CA GLU A 251 23.18 12.83 -24.52
C GLU A 251 23.26 13.14 -26.03
N ASN A 252 24.45 13.07 -26.64
CA ASN A 252 24.70 13.46 -28.03
C ASN A 252 24.98 12.28 -28.99
N GLU A 253 24.85 11.03 -28.55
CA GLU A 253 25.05 9.86 -29.41
C GLU A 253 23.71 9.38 -29.96
N LYS A 254 23.58 9.34 -31.29
CA LYS A 254 22.40 8.83 -31.97
C LYS A 254 22.16 7.37 -31.54
N LEU A 255 20.95 7.10 -31.07
CA LEU A 255 20.45 5.73 -30.95
C LEU A 255 20.55 5.05 -32.33
N PRO A 256 20.90 3.75 -32.41
CA PRO A 256 20.91 3.03 -33.67
C PRO A 256 19.55 3.19 -34.36
N GLU A 257 19.55 3.64 -35.62
CA GLU A 257 18.33 3.65 -36.44
C GLU A 257 17.93 2.20 -36.71
N HIS A 258 16.67 1.87 -36.40
CA HIS A 258 16.03 0.61 -36.78
C HIS A 258 15.40 0.72 -38.16
#